data_AF-X0W4Y9-F1
#
_entry.id   AF-X0W4Y9-F1
#
_cell.length_a   1.000
_cell.length_b   1.000
_cell.length_c   1.000
_cell.angle_alpha   90.00
_cell.angle_beta   90.00
_cell.angle_gamma   90.00
#
_symmetry.space_group_name_H-M   'P 1'
#
loop_
_entity.id
_entity.type
_entity.pdbx_description
1 polymer ?
#
loop_
_entity_poly.entity_id
_entity_poly.type
_entity_poly.pdbx_seq_one_letter_code
_entity_poly.pdbx_strand_id
1 'polypeptide(L)'
;KLGVNPFKFGMIGSTDAHTSLASTREENYWGKFAGTEPAADRYQHYVIKAFSGDDALSTFAWEEVSSGLAAVWARENTREALFEGMQKRETYATTGTRIPVRFFGGWSYDKDDVFRPDAVEIGYSKGVPMGGDLPLRPEAVDAPIFMVGAIKDPWSGNLDRIQIVKGWLDGAGKLQERIYDVACAGNRSITDKARCDKPVGNTVDEANATYLNNIGDAQLRAVWTDPDFNPKHRAVYYARVLEIPTPTWQAYDAKFFGTKMPKQVPLS
;
A
#
# COMPACT_ATOMS: atom_id res chain seq x y z
N LYS A 1 17.29 27.05 6.60
CA LYS A 1 16.64 25.88 5.94
C LYS A 1 17.74 24.92 5.50
N LEU A 2 17.62 23.61 5.75
CA LEU A 2 18.68 22.61 5.52
C LEU A 2 18.95 22.27 4.03
N GLY A 3 18.14 22.78 3.09
CA GLY A 3 18.32 22.49 1.65
C GLY A 3 17.94 21.07 1.21
N VAL A 4 17.59 20.19 2.15
CA VAL A 4 17.23 18.78 1.92
C VAL A 4 15.73 18.63 1.65
N ASN A 5 15.35 17.73 0.73
CA ASN A 5 13.95 17.36 0.48
C ASN A 5 13.50 16.33 1.55
N PRO A 6 12.57 16.68 2.47
CA PRO A 6 12.13 15.77 3.52
C PRO A 6 11.28 14.60 3.00
N PHE A 7 10.84 14.64 1.74
CA PHE A 7 10.08 13.56 1.09
C PHE A 7 10.96 12.65 0.22
N LYS A 8 12.29 12.79 0.28
CA LYS A 8 13.22 11.95 -0.48
C LYS A 8 13.70 10.76 0.37
N PHE A 9 12.77 9.89 0.73
CA PHE A 9 13.04 8.65 1.46
C PHE A 9 12.41 7.45 0.75
N GLY A 10 12.98 6.27 0.98
CA GLY A 10 12.31 5.00 0.66
C GLY A 10 11.38 4.64 1.81
N MET A 11 10.24 4.05 1.49
CA MET A 11 9.28 3.58 2.50
C MET A 11 9.27 2.05 2.51
N ILE A 12 9.29 1.48 3.72
CA ILE A 12 9.10 0.05 3.96
C ILE A 12 8.09 -0.14 5.08
N GLY A 13 7.41 -1.29 5.07
CA GLY A 13 6.64 -1.77 6.21
C GLY A 13 7.47 -2.83 6.94
N SER A 14 7.31 -2.95 8.24
CA SER A 14 7.93 -4.05 8.99
C SER A 14 6.96 -4.51 10.05
N THR A 15 6.69 -5.81 10.10
CA THR A 15 6.01 -6.41 11.24
C THR A 15 6.90 -6.22 12.46
N ASP A 16 6.28 -5.82 13.57
CA ASP A 16 6.90 -5.74 14.87
C ASP A 16 6.19 -6.71 15.80
N ALA A 17 6.76 -7.89 15.99
CA ALA A 17 6.24 -8.93 16.88
C ALA A 17 7.28 -9.24 17.96
N HIS A 18 6.90 -9.02 19.22
CA HIS A 18 7.72 -9.23 20.42
C HIS A 18 7.57 -10.64 21.00
N THR A 19 6.96 -11.55 20.22
CA THR A 19 6.67 -12.95 20.59
C THR A 19 7.59 -13.93 19.88
N SER A 20 8.53 -13.47 19.05
CA SER A 20 9.30 -14.29 18.09
C SER A 20 8.45 -14.98 17.01
N LEU A 21 7.15 -14.69 16.93
CA LEU A 21 6.22 -15.20 15.91
C LEU A 21 5.94 -14.13 14.86
N ALA A 22 6.77 -14.08 13.82
CA ALA A 22 6.70 -13.07 12.75
C ALA A 22 5.55 -13.33 11.74
N SER A 23 4.31 -13.30 12.23
CA SER A 23 3.11 -13.37 11.38
C SER A 23 2.78 -12.00 10.75
N THR A 24 2.28 -12.06 9.51
CA THR A 24 1.90 -10.90 8.68
C THR A 24 0.57 -11.13 7.97
N ARG A 25 -0.17 -12.16 8.38
CA ARG A 25 -1.46 -12.52 7.79
C ARG A 25 -2.50 -12.57 8.90
N GLU A 26 -3.68 -12.03 8.62
CA GLU A 26 -4.76 -11.89 9.59
C GLU A 26 -5.27 -13.26 10.07
N GLU A 27 -5.32 -14.26 9.17
CA GLU A 27 -5.74 -15.63 9.49
C GLU A 27 -4.74 -16.41 10.34
N ASN A 28 -3.55 -15.86 10.56
CA ASN A 28 -2.46 -16.47 11.31
C ASN A 28 -1.84 -15.49 12.31
N TYR A 29 -2.68 -14.65 12.93
CA TYR A 29 -2.23 -13.61 13.86
C TYR A 29 -2.18 -14.09 15.33
N TRP A 30 -0.97 -14.12 15.87
CA TRP A 30 -0.67 -14.63 17.23
C TRP A 30 -0.54 -13.52 18.29
N GLY A 31 -0.87 -12.28 17.95
CA GLY A 31 -0.59 -11.12 18.81
C GLY A 31 0.83 -10.58 18.62
N LYS A 32 1.02 -9.29 18.92
CA LYS A 32 2.36 -8.67 18.89
C LYS A 32 3.13 -8.80 20.20
N PHE A 33 2.46 -9.06 21.33
CA PHE A 33 3.07 -9.16 22.66
C PHE A 33 2.60 -10.41 23.38
N ALA A 34 3.34 -10.87 24.39
CA ALA A 34 2.95 -12.02 25.20
C ALA A 34 1.58 -11.83 25.90
N GLY A 35 1.19 -10.58 26.18
CA GLY A 35 -0.13 -10.24 26.74
C GLY A 35 -1.29 -10.24 25.72
N THR A 36 -1.01 -10.33 24.41
CA THR A 36 -2.01 -10.28 23.34
C THR A 36 -2.10 -11.58 22.53
N GLU A 37 -1.60 -12.68 23.12
CA GLU A 37 -1.73 -14.03 22.59
C GLU A 37 -3.20 -14.46 22.44
N PRO A 38 -3.52 -15.42 21.54
CA PRO A 38 -4.91 -15.82 21.26
C PRO A 38 -5.71 -16.18 22.51
N ALA A 39 -6.77 -15.40 22.77
CA ALA A 39 -7.75 -15.63 23.82
C ALA A 39 -9.10 -14.99 23.44
N ALA A 40 -10.20 -15.51 23.97
CA ALA A 40 -11.55 -15.07 23.61
C ALA A 40 -11.83 -13.58 23.87
N ASP A 41 -11.14 -13.01 24.85
CA ASP A 41 -11.22 -11.62 25.31
C ASP A 41 -9.99 -10.79 24.93
N ARG A 42 -9.02 -11.34 24.16
CA ARG A 42 -7.75 -10.64 23.88
C ARG A 42 -7.93 -9.28 23.24
N TYR A 43 -9.03 -9.08 22.51
CA TYR A 43 -9.36 -7.78 21.93
C TYR A 43 -9.47 -6.67 22.99
N GLN A 44 -9.78 -7.00 24.25
CA GLN A 44 -9.85 -6.06 25.38
C GLN A 44 -8.50 -5.83 26.07
N HIS A 45 -7.47 -6.63 25.73
CA HIS A 45 -6.19 -6.53 26.41
C HIS A 45 -5.47 -5.25 26.02
N TYR A 46 -4.69 -4.71 26.95
CA TYR A 46 -3.84 -3.55 26.69
C TYR A 46 -2.57 -3.99 25.96
N VAL A 47 -2.22 -3.23 24.94
CA VAL A 47 -0.88 -3.21 24.34
C VAL A 47 -0.02 -2.26 25.15
N ILE A 48 -0.49 -1.03 25.30
CA ILE A 48 0.12 0.01 26.13
C ILE A 48 -0.99 0.60 26.98
N LYS A 49 -0.89 0.40 28.29
CA LYS A 49 -1.81 1.02 29.24
C LYS A 49 -1.32 2.41 29.63
N ALA A 50 -2.20 3.40 29.54
CA ALA A 50 -1.88 4.75 29.98
C ALA A 50 -1.55 4.78 31.47
N PHE A 51 -0.47 5.48 31.85
CA PHE A 51 -0.07 5.61 33.25
C PHE A 51 -1.12 6.35 34.09
N SER A 52 -1.90 7.25 33.47
CA SER A 52 -3.02 7.95 34.11
C SER A 52 -4.18 7.03 34.50
N GLY A 53 -4.26 5.82 33.94
CA GLY A 53 -5.42 4.95 34.04
C GLY A 53 -6.59 5.36 33.16
N ASP A 54 -6.41 6.33 32.26
CA ASP A 54 -7.43 6.74 31.29
C ASP A 54 -7.35 5.84 30.04
N ASP A 55 -8.38 5.02 29.84
CA ASP A 55 -8.47 4.09 28.71
C ASP A 55 -8.51 4.80 27.35
N ALA A 56 -8.97 6.06 27.30
CA ALA A 56 -8.96 6.85 26.06
C ALA A 56 -7.53 7.20 25.60
N LEU A 57 -6.54 7.09 26.48
CA LEU A 57 -5.12 7.28 26.20
C LEU A 57 -4.35 5.96 26.13
N SER A 58 -5.04 4.82 26.26
CA SER A 58 -4.46 3.49 26.17
C SER A 58 -4.60 2.92 24.76
N THR A 59 -3.72 2.00 24.40
CA THR A 59 -3.82 1.22 23.16
C THR A 59 -4.24 -0.20 23.49
N PHE A 60 -5.29 -0.66 22.84
CA PHE A 60 -5.85 -2.00 23.00
C PHE A 60 -5.42 -2.92 21.87
N ALA A 61 -5.42 -4.22 22.13
CA ALA A 61 -4.98 -5.23 21.16
C ALA A 61 -5.81 -5.16 19.87
N TRP A 62 -7.11 -4.88 19.96
CA TRP A 62 -7.99 -4.77 18.79
C TRP A 62 -7.59 -3.66 17.80
N GLU A 63 -6.78 -2.69 18.23
CA GLU A 63 -6.23 -1.63 17.38
C GLU A 63 -4.98 -2.07 16.62
N GLU A 64 -4.44 -3.25 16.93
CA GLU A 64 -3.36 -3.90 16.21
C GLU A 64 -3.89 -4.75 15.05
N VAL A 65 -3.05 -4.93 14.04
CA VAL A 65 -3.33 -5.75 12.85
C VAL A 65 -2.11 -6.57 12.46
N SER A 66 -2.33 -7.61 11.67
CA SER A 66 -1.28 -8.47 11.12
C SER A 66 -0.66 -7.81 9.89
N SER A 67 0.07 -6.71 10.12
CA SER A 67 0.60 -5.86 9.05
C SER A 67 2.13 -5.76 9.04
N GLY A 68 2.65 -5.36 7.88
CA GLY A 68 4.01 -4.89 7.67
C GLY A 68 4.89 -5.93 6.98
N LEU A 69 5.12 -5.73 5.68
CA LEU A 69 6.23 -6.36 4.96
C LEU A 69 7.07 -5.30 4.24
N ALA A 70 8.38 -5.54 4.26
CA ALA A 70 9.35 -4.77 3.50
C ALA A 70 9.59 -5.49 2.17
N ALA A 71 9.35 -4.79 1.07
CA ALA A 71 9.71 -5.28 -0.25
C ALA A 71 10.86 -4.46 -0.81
N VAL A 72 11.84 -5.14 -1.39
CA VAL A 72 13.02 -4.56 -2.01
C VAL A 72 13.18 -5.18 -3.39
N TRP A 73 13.22 -4.35 -4.43
CA TRP A 73 13.64 -4.83 -5.75
C TRP A 73 15.16 -4.87 -5.82
N ALA A 74 15.69 -6.04 -6.14
CA ALA A 74 17.12 -6.29 -6.31
C ALA A 74 17.35 -7.19 -7.53
N ARG A 75 18.55 -7.10 -8.12
CA ARG A 75 18.94 -7.96 -9.25
C ARG A 75 19.11 -9.42 -8.82
N GLU A 76 19.55 -9.63 -7.58
CA GLU A 76 19.91 -10.94 -7.03
C GLU A 76 19.56 -10.99 -5.54
N ASN A 77 19.42 -12.20 -4.99
CA ASN A 77 19.17 -12.41 -3.55
C ASN A 77 20.49 -12.53 -2.76
N THR A 78 21.34 -11.51 -2.87
CA THR A 78 22.57 -11.36 -2.09
C THR A 78 22.43 -10.18 -1.14
N ARG A 79 23.18 -10.17 -0.03
CA ARG A 79 23.13 -9.07 0.93
C ARG A 79 23.46 -7.74 0.27
N GLU A 80 24.46 -7.75 -0.60
CA GLU A 80 24.97 -6.61 -1.33
C GLU A 80 23.91 -6.04 -2.28
N ALA A 81 23.27 -6.90 -3.09
CA ALA A 81 22.23 -6.48 -4.03
C ALA A 81 20.96 -5.97 -3.31
N LEU A 82 20.57 -6.60 -2.20
CA LEU A 82 19.46 -6.11 -1.37
C LEU A 82 19.79 -4.75 -0.75
N PHE A 83 21.00 -4.58 -0.24
CA PHE A 83 21.43 -3.31 0.34
C PHE A 83 21.48 -2.19 -0.70
N GLU A 84 21.97 -2.49 -1.91
CA GLU A 84 21.93 -1.56 -3.04
C GLU A 84 20.50 -1.14 -3.40
N GLY A 85 19.55 -2.09 -3.44
CA GLY A 85 18.12 -1.81 -3.67
C GLY A 85 17.54 -0.85 -2.61
N MET A 86 17.87 -1.07 -1.34
CA MET A 86 17.48 -0.18 -0.24
C MET A 86 18.11 1.22 -0.36
N GLN A 87 19.40 1.32 -0.71
CA GLN A 87 20.08 2.61 -0.93
C GLN A 87 19.47 3.40 -2.08
N LYS A 88 19.06 2.70 -3.16
CA LYS A 88 18.32 3.28 -4.28
C LYS A 88 16.89 3.65 -3.94
N ARG A 89 16.38 3.18 -2.79
CA ARG A 89 14.99 3.32 -2.34
C ARG A 89 14.01 2.66 -3.31
N GLU A 90 14.45 1.62 -4.02
CA GLU A 90 13.56 0.80 -4.85
C GLU A 90 12.81 -0.21 -3.97
N THR A 91 12.05 0.35 -3.03
CA THR A 91 11.41 -0.36 -1.93
C THR A 91 9.96 0.07 -1.80
N TYR A 92 9.14 -0.81 -1.25
CA TYR A 92 7.76 -0.48 -0.90
C TYR A 92 7.29 -1.28 0.31
N ALA A 93 6.16 -0.84 0.86
CA ALA A 93 5.50 -1.45 2.01
C ALA A 93 4.23 -2.14 1.56
N THR A 94 3.88 -3.23 2.24
CA THR A 94 2.52 -3.79 2.18
C THR A 94 1.94 -3.95 3.59
N THR A 95 0.62 -4.05 3.66
CA THR A 95 -0.15 -4.27 4.90
C THR A 95 -0.16 -5.75 5.33
N GLY A 96 0.84 -6.55 4.93
CA GLY A 96 0.98 -7.96 5.28
C GLY A 96 0.86 -8.92 4.09
N THR A 97 0.11 -8.53 3.05
CA THR A 97 -0.04 -9.31 1.82
C THR A 97 1.11 -9.11 0.85
N ARG A 98 1.46 -10.12 0.06
CA ARG A 98 2.64 -10.13 -0.80
C ARG A 98 2.35 -9.62 -2.22
N ILE A 99 1.75 -8.45 -2.34
CA ILE A 99 1.44 -7.79 -3.64
C ILE A 99 2.75 -7.32 -4.30
N PRO A 100 3.15 -7.85 -5.48
CA PRO A 100 4.28 -7.33 -6.22
C PRO A 100 3.89 -6.04 -6.96
N VAL A 101 4.67 -4.98 -6.80
CA VAL A 101 4.41 -3.67 -7.44
C VAL A 101 5.63 -3.18 -8.20
N ARG A 102 5.43 -2.76 -9.46
CA ARG A 102 6.41 -2.00 -10.24
C ARG A 102 5.85 -0.61 -10.51
N PHE A 103 6.66 0.42 -10.27
CA PHE A 103 6.30 1.81 -10.48
C PHE A 103 7.49 2.56 -11.06
N PHE A 104 7.27 3.20 -12.19
CA PHE A 104 8.26 3.98 -12.91
C PHE A 104 7.71 5.35 -13.27
N GLY A 105 8.56 6.37 -13.29
CA GLY A 105 8.26 7.72 -13.74
C GLY A 105 9.20 8.15 -14.86
N GLY A 106 8.69 8.88 -15.85
CA GLY A 106 9.45 9.31 -17.02
C GLY A 106 8.68 10.35 -17.83
N TRP A 107 9.06 10.53 -19.09
CA TRP A 107 8.50 11.57 -19.97
C TRP A 107 7.89 11.04 -21.27
N SER A 108 8.06 9.74 -21.56
CA SER A 108 7.78 9.18 -22.89
C SER A 108 7.25 7.73 -22.87
N TYR A 109 6.56 7.33 -21.80
CA TYR A 109 5.87 6.04 -21.79
C TYR A 109 4.65 6.06 -22.71
N ASP A 110 4.54 5.05 -23.54
CA ASP A 110 3.38 4.78 -24.37
C ASP A 110 2.34 3.99 -23.59
N LYS A 111 1.05 4.14 -23.91
CA LYS A 111 -0.06 3.48 -23.18
C LYS A 111 0.11 1.96 -23.07
N ASP A 112 0.66 1.35 -24.10
CA ASP A 112 0.81 -0.10 -24.20
C ASP A 112 2.13 -0.63 -23.62
N ASP A 113 3.09 0.24 -23.26
CA ASP A 113 4.39 -0.18 -22.72
C ASP A 113 4.23 -1.09 -21.49
N VAL A 114 3.26 -0.79 -20.62
CA VAL A 114 3.00 -1.55 -19.40
C VAL A 114 2.47 -2.97 -19.67
N PHE A 115 1.92 -3.23 -20.85
CA PHE A 115 1.37 -4.53 -21.24
C PHE A 115 2.39 -5.41 -21.96
N ARG A 116 3.53 -4.85 -22.37
CA ARG A 116 4.54 -5.61 -23.08
C ARG A 116 5.27 -6.62 -22.18
N PRO A 117 5.77 -7.74 -22.73
CA PRO A 117 6.57 -8.70 -21.96
C PRO A 117 7.85 -8.11 -21.35
N ASP A 118 8.43 -7.10 -22.00
CA ASP A 118 9.64 -6.37 -21.60
C ASP A 118 9.32 -5.07 -20.81
N ALA A 119 8.10 -4.92 -20.27
CA ALA A 119 7.66 -3.69 -19.60
C ALA A 119 8.61 -3.17 -18.51
N VAL A 120 9.26 -4.07 -17.75
CA VAL A 120 10.23 -3.67 -16.71
C VAL A 120 11.49 -3.06 -17.32
N GLU A 121 12.00 -3.62 -18.41
CA GLU A 121 13.16 -3.08 -19.14
C GLU A 121 12.83 -1.72 -19.76
N ILE A 122 11.62 -1.57 -20.30
CA ILE A 122 11.11 -0.28 -20.78
C ILE A 122 11.07 0.74 -19.63
N GLY A 123 10.58 0.33 -18.46
CA GLY A 123 10.54 1.17 -17.25
C GLY A 123 11.91 1.71 -16.84
N TYR A 124 12.94 0.87 -16.87
CA TYR A 124 14.30 1.31 -16.55
C TYR A 124 14.97 2.12 -17.67
N SER A 125 14.62 1.90 -18.95
CA SER A 125 15.26 2.58 -20.08
C SER A 125 14.64 3.95 -20.41
N LYS A 126 13.32 4.10 -20.27
CA LYS A 126 12.59 5.36 -20.58
C LYS A 126 12.43 6.28 -19.36
N GLY A 127 12.80 5.86 -18.15
CA GLY A 127 12.60 6.66 -16.94
C GLY A 127 13.38 6.18 -15.73
N VAL A 128 12.79 6.35 -14.55
CA VAL A 128 13.37 5.97 -13.26
C VAL A 128 12.39 5.10 -12.47
N PRO A 129 12.87 4.15 -11.67
CA PRO A 129 12.02 3.39 -10.76
C PRO A 129 11.59 4.23 -9.55
N MET A 130 10.66 3.69 -8.76
CA MET A 130 10.35 4.19 -7.42
C MET A 130 11.62 4.49 -6.61
N GLY A 131 11.61 5.58 -5.84
CA GLY A 131 12.77 6.03 -5.04
C GLY A 131 13.76 6.94 -5.79
N GLY A 132 13.62 7.07 -7.11
CA GLY A 132 14.39 7.99 -7.96
C GLY A 132 13.78 9.39 -8.10
N ASP A 133 14.59 10.34 -8.58
CA ASP A 133 14.11 11.63 -9.06
C ASP A 133 13.80 11.52 -10.56
N LEU A 134 12.71 12.13 -11.03
CA LEU A 134 12.44 12.22 -12.46
C LEU A 134 13.64 12.85 -13.19
N PRO A 135 14.02 12.33 -14.37
CA PRO A 135 15.11 12.91 -15.14
C PRO A 135 14.75 14.33 -15.60
N LEU A 136 15.75 15.10 -16.05
CA LEU A 136 15.52 16.45 -16.55
C LEU A 136 14.41 16.45 -17.62
N ARG A 137 13.43 17.33 -17.42
CA ARG A 137 12.26 17.43 -18.30
C ARG A 137 12.68 17.94 -19.69
N PRO A 138 12.37 17.21 -20.77
CA PRO A 138 12.52 17.74 -22.13
C PRO A 138 11.56 18.92 -22.35
N GLU A 139 12.00 19.95 -23.07
CA GLU A 139 11.18 21.17 -23.29
C GLU A 139 9.84 20.89 -23.98
N ALA A 140 9.80 19.86 -24.84
CA ALA A 140 8.61 19.47 -25.60
C ALA A 140 7.59 18.63 -24.81
N VAL A 141 7.85 18.31 -23.54
CA VAL A 141 6.96 17.46 -22.72
C VAL A 141 6.34 18.27 -21.59
N ASP A 142 5.01 18.31 -21.57
CA ASP A 142 4.26 19.13 -20.62
C ASP A 142 4.27 18.54 -19.20
N ALA A 143 4.04 17.23 -19.08
CA ALA A 143 3.81 16.54 -17.81
C ALA A 143 4.52 15.18 -17.72
N PRO A 144 4.87 14.71 -16.51
CA PRO A 144 5.45 13.39 -16.32
C PRO A 144 4.41 12.29 -16.56
N ILE A 145 4.91 11.15 -17.04
CA ILE A 145 4.14 9.95 -17.30
C ILE A 145 4.64 8.86 -16.35
N PHE A 146 3.71 8.16 -15.72
CA PHE A 146 3.97 7.10 -14.78
C PHE A 146 3.43 5.78 -15.30
N MET A 147 4.26 4.75 -15.20
CA MET A 147 3.90 3.38 -15.51
C MET A 147 3.83 2.58 -14.21
N VAL A 148 2.68 1.95 -13.96
CA VAL A 148 2.44 1.17 -12.75
C VAL A 148 1.83 -0.18 -13.09
N GLY A 149 2.32 -1.23 -12.44
CA GLY A 149 1.78 -2.57 -12.55
C GLY A 149 1.81 -3.28 -11.21
N ALA A 150 0.73 -4.00 -10.90
CA ALA A 150 0.61 -4.79 -9.69
C ALA A 150 -0.06 -6.14 -9.96
N ILE A 151 0.30 -7.14 -9.17
CA ILE A 151 -0.31 -8.47 -9.18
C ILE A 151 -0.78 -8.76 -7.75
N LYS A 152 -1.92 -9.43 -7.58
CA LYS A 152 -2.39 -9.84 -6.25
C LYS A 152 -1.37 -10.75 -5.54
N ASP A 153 -1.45 -10.82 -4.22
CA ASP A 153 -0.93 -11.98 -3.50
C ASP A 153 -1.75 -13.22 -3.93
N PRO A 154 -1.12 -14.31 -4.42
CA PRO A 154 -1.84 -15.52 -4.83
C PRO A 154 -2.78 -16.10 -3.75
N TRP A 155 -2.48 -15.80 -2.49
CA TRP A 155 -3.18 -16.30 -1.31
C TRP A 155 -3.97 -15.22 -0.57
N SER A 156 -4.32 -14.11 -1.23
CA SER A 156 -5.15 -13.02 -0.68
C SER A 156 -6.24 -12.56 -1.67
N GLY A 157 -6.95 -11.49 -1.29
CA GLY A 157 -7.92 -10.76 -2.12
C GLY A 157 -7.35 -10.34 -3.48
N ASN A 158 -8.24 -10.23 -4.46
CA ASN A 158 -7.93 -9.60 -5.74
C ASN A 158 -7.72 -8.09 -5.56
N LEU A 159 -7.07 -7.46 -6.54
CA LEU A 159 -6.85 -6.02 -6.52
C LEU A 159 -8.16 -5.28 -6.81
N ASP A 160 -8.46 -4.24 -6.03
CA ASP A 160 -9.56 -3.32 -6.30
C ASP A 160 -9.11 -2.18 -7.20
N ARG A 161 -8.01 -1.48 -6.89
CA ARG A 161 -7.55 -0.34 -7.68
C ARG A 161 -6.08 -0.02 -7.47
N ILE A 162 -5.51 0.68 -8.44
CA ILE A 162 -4.24 1.38 -8.29
C ILE A 162 -4.51 2.87 -8.23
N GLN A 163 -3.85 3.53 -7.30
CA GLN A 163 -3.88 4.98 -7.12
C GLN A 163 -2.48 5.55 -7.29
N ILE A 164 -2.39 6.74 -7.86
CA ILE A 164 -1.21 7.59 -7.76
C ILE A 164 -1.58 8.74 -6.82
N VAL A 165 -0.80 8.90 -5.76
CA VAL A 165 -0.96 9.98 -4.80
C VAL A 165 0.14 11.00 -5.04
N LYS A 166 -0.27 12.22 -5.35
CA LYS A 166 0.59 13.36 -5.62
C LYS A 166 0.60 14.28 -4.42
N GLY A 167 1.77 14.54 -3.86
CA GLY A 167 2.01 15.58 -2.86
C GLY A 167 2.81 16.73 -3.44
N TRP A 168 2.52 17.98 -3.08
CA TRP A 168 3.34 19.13 -3.49
C TRP A 168 3.22 20.29 -2.50
N LEU A 169 4.15 21.24 -2.60
CA LEU A 169 4.02 22.54 -1.92
C LEU A 169 3.44 23.57 -2.90
N ASP A 170 2.39 24.27 -2.48
CA ASP A 170 1.84 25.38 -3.26
C ASP A 170 2.71 26.65 -3.16
N GLY A 171 2.29 27.73 -3.85
CA GLY A 171 3.01 29.00 -3.85
C GLY A 171 3.12 29.68 -2.48
N ALA A 172 2.29 29.29 -1.51
CA ALA A 172 2.34 29.75 -0.12
C ALA A 172 3.21 28.83 0.76
N GLY A 173 3.74 27.74 0.21
CA GLY A 173 4.54 26.75 0.93
C GLY A 173 3.72 25.78 1.78
N LYS A 174 2.40 25.67 1.55
CA LYS A 174 1.53 24.71 2.23
C LYS A 174 1.55 23.36 1.49
N LEU A 175 1.57 22.27 2.26
CA LEU A 175 1.45 20.92 1.73
C LEU A 175 0.05 20.68 1.17
N GLN A 176 0.02 20.16 -0.05
CA GLN A 176 -1.18 19.75 -0.76
C GLN A 176 -1.03 18.28 -1.14
N GLU A 177 -2.14 17.55 -1.17
CA GLU A 177 -2.21 16.17 -1.62
C GLU A 177 -3.41 15.98 -2.55
N ARG A 178 -3.24 15.17 -3.59
CA ARG A 178 -4.35 14.70 -4.43
C ARG A 178 -4.16 13.23 -4.79
N ILE A 179 -5.25 12.49 -4.71
CA ILE A 179 -5.34 11.07 -5.05
C ILE A 179 -5.98 10.93 -6.42
N TYR A 180 -5.36 10.16 -7.30
CA TYR A 180 -5.88 9.78 -8.60
C TYR A 180 -6.03 8.26 -8.65
N ASP A 181 -7.24 7.75 -8.84
CA ASP A 181 -7.45 6.35 -9.21
C ASP A 181 -7.06 6.23 -10.70
N VAL A 182 -6.08 5.37 -11.00
CA VAL A 182 -5.50 5.23 -12.35
C VAL A 182 -5.79 3.88 -13.01
N ALA A 183 -6.20 2.90 -12.20
CA ALA A 183 -6.78 1.64 -12.66
C ALA A 183 -7.85 1.20 -11.66
N CYS A 184 -9.04 0.85 -12.13
CA CYS A 184 -10.14 0.34 -11.33
C CYS A 184 -10.45 -1.07 -11.80
N ALA A 185 -10.50 -2.03 -10.88
CA ALA A 185 -10.81 -3.40 -11.23
C ALA A 185 -12.26 -3.60 -11.63
N GLY A 186 -12.49 -4.61 -12.47
CA GLY A 186 -13.77 -4.91 -13.09
C GLY A 186 -14.21 -3.84 -14.10
N ASN A 187 -15.49 -3.85 -14.49
CA ASN A 187 -16.05 -2.90 -15.45
C ASN A 187 -16.38 -1.52 -14.81
N ARG A 188 -15.48 -1.00 -13.96
CA ARG A 188 -15.62 0.31 -13.31
C ARG A 188 -14.90 1.38 -14.11
N SER A 189 -15.52 2.55 -14.18
CA SER A 189 -14.93 3.71 -14.87
C SER A 189 -14.28 4.67 -13.87
N ILE A 190 -13.24 5.37 -14.32
CA ILE A 190 -12.68 6.52 -13.60
C ILE A 190 -13.49 7.76 -13.97
N THR A 191 -14.03 8.43 -12.97
CA THR A 191 -14.83 9.66 -13.12
C THR A 191 -13.94 10.89 -13.35
N ASP A 192 -14.55 12.02 -13.73
CA ASP A 192 -13.86 13.32 -13.87
C ASP A 192 -13.19 13.81 -12.58
N LYS A 193 -13.58 13.25 -11.42
CA LYS A 193 -12.94 13.50 -10.13
C LYS A 193 -11.67 12.67 -9.92
N ALA A 194 -11.22 11.94 -10.94
CA ALA A 194 -10.14 10.96 -10.88
C ALA A 194 -10.35 9.88 -9.82
N ARG A 195 -11.59 9.42 -9.65
CA ARG A 195 -11.97 8.35 -8.72
C ARG A 195 -12.76 7.27 -9.44
N CYS A 196 -12.61 6.00 -9.05
CA CYS A 196 -13.49 4.94 -9.52
C CYS A 196 -14.95 5.29 -9.16
N ASP A 197 -15.86 5.01 -10.09
CA ASP A 197 -17.29 5.28 -10.00
C ASP A 197 -18.01 4.59 -8.82
N LYS A 198 -17.41 3.55 -8.24
CA LYS A 198 -17.95 2.81 -7.10
C LYS A 198 -16.91 2.69 -5.97
N PRO A 199 -17.37 2.56 -4.71
CA PRO A 199 -16.53 2.17 -3.58
C PRO A 199 -15.78 0.86 -3.83
N VAL A 200 -14.81 0.56 -2.95
CA VAL A 200 -14.18 -0.76 -2.89
C VAL A 200 -15.27 -1.79 -2.59
N GLY A 201 -15.34 -2.86 -3.39
CA GLY A 201 -16.29 -3.94 -3.14
C GLY A 201 -15.87 -4.78 -1.93
N ASN A 202 -16.84 -5.28 -1.16
CA ASN A 202 -16.61 -6.13 0.01
C ASN A 202 -17.44 -7.41 -0.10
N THR A 203 -16.78 -8.56 0.06
CA THR A 203 -17.36 -9.90 0.06
C THR A 203 -17.09 -10.66 1.35
N VAL A 204 -16.58 -9.99 2.38
CA VAL A 204 -16.30 -10.58 3.69
C VAL A 204 -17.60 -11.00 4.35
N ASP A 205 -17.66 -12.27 4.72
CA ASP A 205 -18.61 -12.82 5.66
C ASP A 205 -17.96 -12.78 7.04
N GLU A 206 -18.26 -11.74 7.80
CA GLU A 206 -17.70 -11.49 9.13
C GLU A 206 -18.08 -12.60 10.13
N ALA A 207 -19.29 -13.16 10.03
CA ALA A 207 -19.76 -14.21 10.94
C ALA A 207 -18.98 -15.52 10.76
N ASN A 208 -18.59 -15.81 9.52
CA ASN A 208 -17.81 -17.00 9.19
C ASN A 208 -16.32 -16.71 9.00
N ALA A 209 -15.85 -15.47 9.18
CA ALA A 209 -14.46 -15.07 8.89
C ALA A 209 -13.98 -15.63 7.53
N THR A 210 -14.81 -15.49 6.50
CA THR A 210 -14.49 -15.94 5.13
C THR A 210 -14.77 -14.81 4.14
N TYR A 211 -14.37 -14.98 2.89
CA TYR A 211 -14.66 -14.02 1.83
C TYR A 211 -14.64 -14.71 0.46
N LEU A 212 -15.37 -14.14 -0.51
CA LEU A 212 -15.34 -14.61 -1.90
C LEU A 212 -14.42 -13.74 -2.74
N ASN A 213 -13.49 -14.38 -3.45
CA ASN A 213 -12.54 -13.69 -4.30
C ASN A 213 -13.03 -13.54 -5.75
N ASN A 214 -14.32 -13.22 -5.91
CA ASN A 214 -15.04 -13.15 -7.19
C ASN A 214 -15.30 -11.71 -7.67
N ILE A 215 -14.75 -10.72 -6.97
CA ILE A 215 -14.68 -9.31 -7.38
C ILE A 215 -13.21 -8.89 -7.44
N GLY A 216 -12.92 -7.74 -8.05
CA GLY A 216 -11.55 -7.29 -8.27
C GLY A 216 -10.82 -8.09 -9.37
N ASP A 217 -9.58 -7.72 -9.65
CA ASP A 217 -8.76 -8.34 -10.71
C ASP A 217 -7.46 -8.90 -10.15
N ALA A 218 -6.95 -9.99 -10.74
CA ALA A 218 -5.68 -10.59 -10.33
C ALA A 218 -4.47 -9.70 -10.65
N GLN A 219 -4.62 -8.78 -11.60
CA GLN A 219 -3.58 -7.87 -12.05
C GLN A 219 -4.20 -6.55 -12.50
N LEU A 220 -3.54 -5.45 -12.15
CA LEU A 220 -3.87 -4.12 -12.64
C LEU A 220 -2.61 -3.46 -13.20
N ARG A 221 -2.79 -2.70 -14.28
CA ARG A 221 -1.71 -1.99 -14.98
C ARG A 221 -2.24 -0.67 -15.52
N ALA A 222 -1.44 0.38 -15.47
CA ALA A 222 -1.79 1.67 -16.04
C ALA A 222 -0.54 2.44 -16.46
N VAL A 223 -0.72 3.25 -17.51
CA VAL A 223 0.14 4.38 -17.84
C VAL A 223 -0.68 5.65 -17.63
N TRP A 224 -0.20 6.53 -16.76
CA TRP A 224 -0.93 7.72 -16.32
C TRP A 224 -0.06 8.96 -16.44
N THR A 225 -0.59 10.00 -17.06
CA THR A 225 0.04 11.32 -17.17
C THR A 225 -0.59 12.26 -16.14
N ASP A 226 0.22 13.01 -15.41
CA ASP A 226 -0.28 13.98 -14.41
C ASP A 226 -1.01 15.15 -15.09
N PRO A 227 -2.35 15.25 -14.98
CA PRO A 227 -3.11 16.29 -15.67
C PRO A 227 -2.97 17.66 -15.00
N ASP A 228 -2.52 17.71 -13.75
CA ASP A 228 -2.38 18.93 -12.95
C ASP A 228 -0.90 19.27 -12.72
N PHE A 229 -0.01 18.81 -13.59
CA PHE A 229 1.43 19.03 -13.43
C PHE A 229 1.77 20.51 -13.52
N ASN A 230 2.56 20.97 -12.56
CA ASN A 230 3.14 22.31 -12.58
C ASN A 230 4.65 22.19 -12.34
N PRO A 231 5.51 22.51 -13.33
CA PRO A 231 6.96 22.38 -13.20
C PRO A 231 7.56 23.29 -12.13
N LYS A 232 6.82 24.30 -11.65
CA LYS A 232 7.26 25.17 -10.56
C LYS A 232 7.07 24.52 -9.18
N HIS A 233 6.23 23.49 -9.08
CA HIS A 233 6.00 22.78 -7.83
C HIS A 233 7.05 21.69 -7.64
N ARG A 234 7.57 21.58 -6.41
CA ARG A 234 8.28 20.38 -5.96
C ARG A 234 7.23 19.35 -5.61
N ALA A 235 7.01 18.40 -6.49
CA ALA A 235 6.02 17.33 -6.32
C ALA A 235 6.70 16.00 -5.97
N VAL A 236 5.99 15.18 -5.21
CA VAL A 236 6.30 13.77 -4.93
C VAL A 236 5.13 12.92 -5.38
N TYR A 237 5.41 11.72 -5.86
CA TYR A 237 4.42 10.76 -6.32
C TYR A 237 4.71 9.41 -5.69
N TYR A 238 3.68 8.73 -5.19
CA TYR A 238 3.78 7.33 -4.84
C TYR A 238 2.54 6.58 -5.34
N ALA A 239 2.73 5.30 -5.65
CA ALA A 239 1.63 4.41 -5.99
C ALA A 239 1.07 3.76 -4.72
N ARG A 240 -0.27 3.69 -4.63
CA ARG A 240 -0.98 2.90 -3.61
C ARG A 240 -1.85 1.88 -4.33
N VAL A 241 -1.64 0.61 -4.00
CA VAL A 241 -2.42 -0.52 -4.54
C VAL A 241 -3.35 -1.00 -3.45
N LEU A 242 -4.64 -1.13 -3.78
CA LEU A 242 -5.66 -1.62 -2.84
C LEU A 242 -6.12 -2.99 -3.31
N GLU A 243 -6.14 -3.97 -2.40
CA GLU A 243 -6.88 -5.21 -2.55
C GLU A 243 -8.29 -5.08 -1.98
N ILE A 244 -9.19 -5.99 -2.36
CA ILE A 244 -10.50 -6.10 -1.73
C ILE A 244 -10.35 -6.52 -0.25
N PRO A 245 -11.29 -6.14 0.63
CA PRO A 245 -11.21 -6.48 2.04
C PRO A 245 -11.13 -7.99 2.28
N THR A 246 -10.38 -8.36 3.31
CA THR A 246 -10.28 -9.71 3.85
C THR A 246 -10.65 -9.70 5.33
N PRO A 247 -11.12 -10.80 5.93
CA PRO A 247 -11.38 -10.84 7.36
C PRO A 247 -10.13 -10.47 8.15
N THR A 248 -10.30 -9.64 9.18
CA THR A 248 -9.23 -9.32 10.13
C THR A 248 -9.08 -10.43 11.18
N TRP A 249 -7.98 -10.45 11.93
CA TRP A 249 -7.79 -11.42 13.01
C TRP A 249 -8.93 -11.42 14.04
N GLN A 250 -9.56 -10.26 14.26
CA GLN A 250 -10.69 -10.10 15.16
C GLN A 250 -11.90 -10.91 14.67
N ALA A 251 -12.12 -11.00 13.36
CA ALA A 251 -13.17 -11.84 12.77
C ALA A 251 -12.88 -13.33 12.97
N TYR A 252 -11.63 -13.75 12.73
CA TYR A 252 -11.20 -15.14 12.95
C TYR A 252 -11.37 -15.56 14.41
N ASP A 253 -11.00 -14.70 15.35
CA ASP A 253 -11.18 -14.94 16.79
C ASP A 253 -12.65 -14.99 17.19
N ALA A 254 -13.47 -14.04 16.72
CA ALA A 254 -14.91 -14.01 17.00
C ALA A 254 -15.57 -15.34 16.62
N LYS A 255 -15.21 -15.86 15.44
CA LYS A 255 -15.67 -17.17 14.97
C LYS A 255 -15.11 -18.31 15.82
N PHE A 256 -13.80 -18.34 16.07
CA PHE A 256 -13.14 -19.45 16.76
C PHE A 256 -13.62 -19.60 18.20
N PHE A 257 -13.76 -18.49 18.93
CA PHE A 257 -14.17 -18.48 20.34
C PHE A 257 -15.69 -18.35 20.54
N GLY A 258 -16.46 -18.04 19.48
CA GLY A 258 -17.88 -17.74 19.59
C GLY A 258 -18.17 -16.42 20.31
N THR A 259 -17.22 -15.47 20.28
CA THR A 259 -17.32 -14.17 20.93
C THR A 259 -17.98 -13.15 20.01
N LYS A 260 -18.90 -12.34 20.55
CA LYS A 260 -19.46 -11.20 19.83
C LYS A 260 -18.58 -9.96 20.03
N MET A 261 -17.94 -9.51 18.96
CA MET A 261 -17.12 -8.30 19.00
C MET A 261 -17.97 -7.03 19.12
N PRO A 262 -17.53 -6.01 19.88
CA PRO A 262 -18.14 -4.69 19.89
C PRO A 262 -18.09 -4.00 18.52
N LYS A 263 -19.02 -3.06 18.27
CA LYS A 263 -19.15 -2.38 16.96
C LYS A 263 -17.89 -1.61 16.52
N GLN A 264 -17.09 -1.15 17.47
CA GLN A 264 -15.86 -0.40 17.16
C GLN A 264 -14.70 -1.29 16.69
N VAL A 265 -14.78 -2.61 16.92
CA VAL A 265 -13.74 -3.55 16.52
C VAL A 265 -13.94 -3.91 15.04
N PRO A 266 -12.98 -3.60 14.15
CA PRO A 266 -13.11 -3.89 12.73
C PRO A 266 -12.96 -5.39 12.45
N LEU A 267 -13.83 -5.91 11.59
CA LEU A 267 -13.85 -7.32 11.16
C LEU A 267 -13.45 -7.51 9.69
N SER A 268 -13.30 -6.41 8.93
CA SER A 268 -12.83 -6.37 7.53
C SER A 268 -12.10 -5.07 7.20
#